data_AF-A0A5N6SIF1-F1
#
_entry.id   AF-A0A5N6SIF1-F1
#
_cell.length_a   1.000
_cell.length_b   1.000
_cell.length_c   1.000
_cell.angle_alpha   90.00
_cell.angle_beta   90.00
_cell.angle_gamma   90.00
#
_symmetry.space_group_name_H-M   'P 1'
#
loop_
_entity.id
_entity.type
_entity.pdbx_description
1 polymer ?
#
loop_
_entity_poly.entity_id
_entity_poly.type
_entity_poly.pdbx_seq_one_letter_code
_entity_poly.pdbx_strand_id
1 'polypeptide(L)'
;MYRALILLLTSYLVVLATSQTIASENTPTTADPGAVLPRSGFQILPKRASPKTTPPKVSPLQKECKDIKIKAGPSVSKGHPEQQLLTASCRIPGTDKSQYSELSLDRCLGWHKNNDGSGRLFAMKHGGGLSKAGGECSTCRYLNSNPNMLCYCANVRDDEKTYVNPATASWTGPVFYNLCKWSV
;
A
#
# COMPACT_ATOMS: atom_id res chain seq x y z
N MET A 1 -17.53 13.29 43.40
CA MET A 1 -17.64 12.32 42.27
C MET A 1 -16.37 11.49 42.11
N TYR A 2 -15.88 10.81 43.16
CA TYR A 2 -14.68 9.97 43.10
C TYR A 2 -14.91 8.51 43.52
N ARG A 3 -16.11 8.15 44.00
CA ARG A 3 -16.44 6.77 44.39
C ARG A 3 -16.76 5.84 43.22
N ALA A 4 -17.22 6.39 42.08
CA ALA A 4 -17.51 5.59 40.88
C ALA A 4 -16.25 5.22 40.09
N LEU A 5 -15.18 6.02 40.19
CA LEU A 5 -13.93 5.78 39.47
C LEU A 5 -13.11 4.63 40.08
N ILE A 6 -13.21 4.42 41.40
CA ILE A 6 -12.45 3.39 42.13
C ILE A 6 -12.99 1.99 41.85
N LEU A 7 -14.31 1.82 41.65
CA LEU A 7 -14.93 0.51 41.40
C LEU A 7 -14.73 -0.01 39.97
N LEU A 8 -14.49 0.88 38.99
CA LEU A 8 -14.21 0.49 37.61
C LEU A 8 -12.73 0.09 37.37
N LEU A 9 -11.81 0.58 38.21
CA LEU A 9 -10.39 0.23 38.14
C LEU A 9 -10.08 -1.17 38.72
N THR A 10 -10.88 -1.66 39.66
CA THR A 10 -10.66 -2.97 40.30
C THR A 10 -11.11 -4.16 39.46
N SER A 11 -11.99 -3.97 38.47
CA SER A 11 -12.44 -5.06 37.58
C SER A 11 -11.53 -5.30 36.37
N TYR A 12 -10.68 -4.33 35.98
CA TYR A 12 -9.80 -4.48 34.82
C TYR A 12 -8.49 -5.25 35.14
N LEU A 13 -8.05 -5.26 36.40
CA LEU A 13 -6.80 -5.91 36.79
C LEU A 13 -6.90 -7.43 37.01
N VAL A 14 -8.11 -7.99 37.13
CA VAL A 14 -8.29 -9.45 37.33
C VAL A 14 -8.25 -10.23 36.01
N VAL A 15 -8.41 -9.57 34.86
CA VAL A 15 -8.40 -10.24 33.53
C VAL A 15 -6.99 -10.34 32.92
N LEU A 16 -5.99 -9.65 33.47
CA LEU A 16 -4.62 -9.64 32.94
C LEU A 16 -3.68 -10.69 33.56
N ALA A 17 -4.16 -11.56 34.47
CA ALA A 17 -3.31 -12.47 35.24
C ALA A 17 -3.25 -13.93 34.75
N THR A 18 -3.85 -14.31 33.61
CA THR A 18 -3.94 -15.74 33.22
C THR A 18 -3.41 -16.10 31.82
N SER A 19 -2.56 -15.31 31.19
CA SER A 19 -1.98 -15.74 29.89
C SER A 19 -0.54 -15.30 29.65
N GLN A 20 0.35 -15.69 30.57
CA GLN A 20 1.77 -15.97 30.28
C GLN A 20 2.10 -17.17 31.16
N THR A 21 2.56 -18.33 30.67
CA THR A 21 3.98 -18.61 30.38
C THR A 21 4.07 -20.11 30.09
N ILE A 22 4.64 -20.56 28.97
CA ILE A 22 5.35 -21.85 28.91
C ILE A 22 6.64 -21.63 28.10
N ALA A 23 7.75 -21.64 28.83
CA ALA A 23 9.13 -21.74 28.37
C ALA A 23 9.33 -23.11 27.69
N SER A 24 10.01 -23.16 26.55
CA SER A 24 11.44 -23.48 26.39
C SER A 24 11.87 -24.87 26.91
N GLU A 25 12.50 -25.57 25.97
CA GLU A 25 13.55 -26.58 26.14
C GLU A 25 13.11 -28.01 26.42
N ASN A 26 13.47 -28.92 25.49
CA ASN A 26 13.98 -30.26 25.80
C ASN A 26 14.86 -30.76 24.64
N THR A 27 16.12 -30.98 24.99
CA THR A 27 17.29 -31.49 24.24
C THR A 27 17.15 -33.04 24.07
N PRO A 28 17.94 -33.71 23.20
CA PRO A 28 17.61 -34.97 22.54
C PRO A 28 18.12 -36.22 23.28
N THR A 29 17.49 -37.37 23.01
CA THR A 29 18.00 -38.70 23.42
C THR A 29 17.98 -39.66 22.23
N THR A 30 19.12 -40.29 21.98
CA THR A 30 19.40 -41.30 20.94
C THR A 30 19.33 -42.73 21.53
N ALA A 31 18.90 -43.70 20.69
CA ALA A 31 19.22 -45.16 20.62
C ALA A 31 17.92 -46.03 20.49
N ASP A 32 17.49 -46.54 19.32
CA ASP A 32 17.97 -47.62 18.39
C ASP A 32 17.32 -49.01 18.71
N PRO A 33 17.37 -50.07 17.85
CA PRO A 33 16.88 -50.29 16.47
C PRO A 33 15.72 -51.32 16.39
N GLY A 34 14.97 -51.38 15.27
CA GLY A 34 14.05 -52.48 15.01
C GLY A 34 13.31 -52.39 13.66
N ALA A 35 13.67 -53.28 12.74
CA ALA A 35 13.34 -53.29 11.32
C ALA A 35 11.86 -53.51 10.96
N VAL A 36 11.33 -52.73 10.00
CA VAL A 36 10.40 -53.16 8.93
C VAL A 36 10.52 -52.23 7.70
N LEU A 37 10.92 -52.78 6.54
CA LEU A 37 10.75 -52.19 5.19
C LEU A 37 9.47 -52.76 4.54
N PRO A 38 8.97 -52.25 3.39
CA PRO A 38 8.97 -50.89 2.86
C PRO A 38 7.52 -50.46 2.49
N ARG A 39 7.20 -49.16 2.51
CA ARG A 39 6.02 -48.64 1.79
C ARG A 39 6.39 -47.42 0.96
N SER A 40 6.25 -47.62 -0.35
CA SER A 40 6.29 -46.67 -1.45
C SER A 40 5.94 -45.24 -1.03
N GLY A 41 6.95 -44.39 -0.97
CA GLY A 41 6.80 -42.95 -0.85
C GLY A 41 7.38 -42.32 -2.11
N PHE A 42 6.52 -41.75 -2.94
CA PHE A 42 6.92 -40.88 -4.04
C PHE A 42 7.89 -39.83 -3.48
N GLN A 43 9.14 -39.83 -3.96
CA GLN A 43 10.04 -38.70 -3.73
C GLN A 43 9.47 -37.50 -4.49
N ILE A 44 8.79 -36.62 -3.77
CA ILE A 44 8.50 -35.28 -4.26
C ILE A 44 9.85 -34.58 -4.32
N LEU A 45 10.42 -34.52 -5.52
CA LEU A 45 11.56 -33.67 -5.84
C LEU A 45 11.26 -32.28 -5.27
N PRO A 46 12.15 -31.66 -4.47
CA PRO A 46 11.90 -30.31 -3.97
C PRO A 46 11.67 -29.40 -5.18
N LYS A 47 10.44 -28.87 -5.27
CA LYS A 47 10.04 -27.91 -6.29
C LYS A 47 11.07 -26.80 -6.28
N ARG A 48 11.90 -26.76 -7.32
CA ARG A 48 12.95 -25.76 -7.54
C ARG A 48 12.36 -24.41 -7.17
N ALA A 49 12.86 -23.81 -6.08
CA ALA A 49 12.46 -22.48 -5.68
C ALA A 49 12.63 -21.58 -6.90
N SER A 50 11.55 -20.93 -7.32
CA SER A 50 11.58 -19.95 -8.40
C SER A 50 12.73 -19.00 -8.12
N PRO A 51 13.59 -18.68 -9.11
CA PRO A 51 14.64 -17.69 -8.90
C PRO A 51 14.00 -16.46 -8.27
N LYS A 52 14.60 -15.93 -7.20
CA LYS A 52 14.26 -14.60 -6.66
C LYS A 52 14.43 -13.62 -7.82
N THR A 53 13.36 -13.35 -8.54
CA THR A 53 13.38 -12.41 -9.65
C THR A 53 13.63 -11.06 -9.03
N THR A 54 14.82 -10.51 -9.25
CA THR A 54 15.11 -9.10 -9.00
C THR A 54 13.94 -8.31 -9.59
N PRO A 55 13.29 -7.40 -8.83
CA PRO A 55 12.18 -6.63 -9.34
C PRO A 55 12.60 -6.00 -10.67
N PRO A 56 11.81 -6.14 -11.75
CA PRO A 56 12.20 -5.61 -13.04
C PRO A 56 12.51 -4.11 -12.86
N LYS A 57 13.67 -3.67 -13.38
CA LYS A 57 14.11 -2.27 -13.33
C LYS A 57 13.09 -1.30 -13.97
N VAL A 58 12.19 -1.85 -14.79
CA VAL A 58 11.19 -1.12 -15.58
C VAL A 58 9.80 -1.66 -15.22
N SER A 59 8.88 -0.77 -14.86
CA SER A 59 7.52 -1.15 -14.48
C SER A 59 6.74 -1.72 -15.68
N PRO A 60 5.74 -2.59 -15.48
CA PRO A 60 4.88 -3.08 -16.57
C PRO A 60 4.28 -1.95 -17.42
N LEU A 61 3.87 -0.84 -16.78
CA LEU A 61 3.35 0.34 -17.48
C LEU A 61 4.41 0.97 -18.41
N GLN A 62 5.67 1.04 -17.99
CA GLN A 62 6.77 1.59 -18.80
C GLN A 62 7.18 0.67 -19.96
N LYS A 63 6.79 -0.61 -19.94
CA LYS A 63 7.05 -1.52 -21.06
C LYS A 63 6.07 -1.28 -22.21
N GLU A 64 4.80 -1.06 -21.88
CA GLU A 64 3.72 -0.94 -22.86
C GLU A 64 3.39 0.51 -23.22
N CYS A 65 3.79 1.48 -22.40
CA CYS A 65 3.43 2.89 -22.57
C CYS A 65 4.64 3.82 -22.55
N LYS A 66 4.54 4.89 -23.34
CA LYS A 66 5.48 6.00 -23.46
C LYS A 66 4.84 7.30 -22.97
N ASP A 67 5.67 8.33 -22.75
CA ASP A 67 5.25 9.68 -22.36
C ASP A 67 4.34 9.73 -21.12
N ILE A 68 4.62 8.82 -20.17
CA ILE A 68 3.84 8.68 -18.94
C ILE A 68 4.03 9.92 -18.07
N LYS A 69 2.93 10.57 -17.72
CA LYS A 69 2.91 11.78 -16.89
C LYS A 69 1.61 11.89 -16.13
N ILE A 70 1.67 12.56 -14.98
CA ILE A 70 0.47 12.97 -14.25
C ILE A 70 0.24 14.45 -14.49
N LYS A 71 -0.99 14.80 -14.86
CA LYS A 71 -1.42 16.17 -15.09
C LYS A 71 -2.59 16.51 -14.19
N ALA A 72 -2.73 17.80 -13.90
CA ALA A 72 -3.99 18.33 -13.40
C ALA A 72 -5.07 18.19 -14.47
N GLY A 73 -6.22 17.68 -14.07
CA GLY A 73 -7.46 17.63 -14.81
C GLY A 73 -8.43 18.74 -14.40
N PRO A 74 -9.65 18.73 -14.93
CA PRO A 74 -10.66 19.72 -14.59
C PRO A 74 -10.93 19.73 -13.08
N SER A 75 -11.06 20.93 -12.51
CA SER A 75 -11.52 21.08 -11.14
C SER A 75 -12.99 20.66 -11.06
N VAL A 76 -13.31 19.77 -10.12
CA VAL A 76 -14.67 19.26 -9.94
C VAL A 76 -15.52 20.24 -9.12
N SER A 77 -14.89 21.09 -8.30
CA SER A 77 -15.56 22.10 -7.47
C SER A 77 -14.57 23.08 -6.83
N LYS A 78 -15.03 24.30 -6.50
CA LYS A 78 -14.20 25.34 -5.87
C LYS A 78 -13.75 24.89 -4.47
N GLY A 79 -12.45 25.06 -4.16
CA GLY A 79 -11.88 24.66 -2.86
C GLY A 79 -11.59 23.16 -2.73
N HIS A 80 -11.56 22.44 -3.87
CA HIS A 80 -11.12 21.06 -3.96
C HIS A 80 -9.85 20.96 -4.81
N PRO A 81 -8.93 20.04 -4.49
CA PRO A 81 -7.80 19.77 -5.36
C PRO A 81 -8.27 19.34 -6.75
N GLU A 82 -7.55 19.78 -7.77
CA GLU A 82 -7.81 19.38 -9.16
C GLU A 82 -7.70 17.86 -9.31
N GLN A 83 -8.45 17.31 -10.26
CA GLN A 83 -8.35 15.89 -10.58
C GLN A 83 -6.92 15.55 -11.00
N GLN A 84 -6.39 14.40 -10.58
CA GLN A 84 -5.05 13.97 -10.98
C GLN A 84 -5.17 12.87 -12.04
N LEU A 85 -4.73 13.17 -13.25
CA LEU A 85 -4.90 12.34 -14.44
C LEU A 85 -3.56 11.72 -14.84
N LEU A 86 -3.48 10.39 -14.84
CA LEU A 86 -2.38 9.66 -15.43
C LEU A 86 -2.60 9.57 -16.94
N THR A 87 -1.68 10.13 -17.72
CA THR A 87 -1.74 10.14 -19.18
C THR A 87 -0.54 9.42 -19.74
N ALA A 88 -0.74 8.65 -20.82
CA ALA A 88 0.34 7.95 -21.51
C ALA A 88 -0.07 7.61 -22.94
N SER A 89 0.90 7.33 -23.81
CA SER A 89 0.67 6.71 -25.12
C SER A 89 1.02 5.23 -25.03
N CYS A 90 0.02 4.35 -25.09
CA CYS A 90 0.18 2.92 -24.85
C CYS A 90 -0.01 2.11 -26.12
N ARG A 91 0.76 1.03 -26.28
CA ARG A 91 0.59 0.09 -27.38
C ARG A 91 -0.78 -0.61 -27.30
N ILE A 92 -1.51 -0.64 -28.41
CA ILE A 92 -2.76 -1.41 -28.49
C ILE A 92 -2.40 -2.88 -28.68
N PRO A 93 -2.87 -3.81 -27.81
CA PRO A 93 -2.58 -5.23 -27.92
C PRO A 93 -2.93 -5.78 -29.30
N GLY A 94 -2.06 -6.61 -29.86
CA GLY A 94 -2.25 -7.21 -31.19
C GLY A 94 -1.98 -6.29 -32.37
N THR A 95 -1.48 -5.06 -32.13
CA THR A 95 -1.12 -4.12 -33.20
C THR A 95 0.24 -3.48 -32.93
N ASP A 96 0.80 -2.79 -33.94
CA ASP A 96 1.95 -1.90 -33.79
C ASP A 96 1.54 -0.43 -33.54
N LYS A 97 0.24 -0.18 -33.33
CA LYS A 97 -0.29 1.17 -33.10
C LYS A 97 -0.24 1.51 -31.61
N SER A 98 -0.09 2.81 -31.34
CA SER A 98 -0.22 3.36 -29.99
C SER A 98 -1.48 4.22 -29.88
N GLN A 99 -2.09 4.22 -28.70
CA GLN A 99 -3.25 5.02 -28.36
C GLN A 99 -2.93 5.92 -27.17
N TYR A 100 -3.32 7.19 -27.27
CA TYR A 100 -3.32 8.07 -26.12
C TYR A 100 -4.42 7.65 -25.15
N SER A 101 -4.04 7.43 -23.89
CA SER A 101 -4.92 6.99 -22.82
C SER A 101 -4.80 7.91 -21.62
N GLU A 102 -5.92 8.10 -20.93
CA GLU A 102 -6.02 8.90 -19.72
C GLU A 102 -6.79 8.13 -18.65
N LEU A 103 -6.30 8.18 -17.41
CA LEU A 103 -6.89 7.52 -16.26
C LEU A 103 -6.97 8.48 -15.08
N SER A 104 -8.16 8.60 -14.49
CA SER A 104 -8.34 9.30 -13.21
C SER A 104 -7.74 8.48 -12.08
N LEU A 105 -6.71 9.00 -11.42
CA LEU A 105 -6.07 8.34 -10.29
C LEU A 105 -7.01 8.21 -9.09
N ASP A 106 -7.88 9.19 -8.88
CA ASP A 106 -8.86 9.17 -7.77
C ASP A 106 -9.86 8.01 -7.92
N ARG A 107 -10.19 7.59 -9.15
CA ARG A 107 -11.07 6.43 -9.39
C ARG A 107 -10.42 5.09 -9.06
N CYS A 108 -9.09 5.05 -8.94
CA CYS A 108 -8.31 3.82 -8.77
C CYS A 108 -7.60 3.73 -7.42
N LEU A 109 -7.55 4.84 -6.67
CA LEU A 109 -6.81 4.92 -5.41
C LEU A 109 -7.76 5.25 -4.27
N GLY A 110 -7.65 4.49 -3.19
CA GLY A 110 -8.28 4.77 -1.90
C GLY A 110 -7.28 5.42 -0.93
N TRP A 111 -7.80 5.94 0.18
CA TRP A 111 -7.01 6.48 1.27
C TRP A 111 -7.20 5.65 2.53
N HIS A 112 -6.11 5.19 3.12
CA HIS A 112 -6.13 4.49 4.40
C HIS A 112 -5.39 5.33 5.44
N LYS A 113 -6.12 5.79 6.46
CA LYS A 113 -5.54 6.46 7.62
C LYS A 113 -5.06 5.41 8.61
N ASN A 114 -3.80 5.47 8.97
CA ASN A 114 -3.18 4.63 9.98
C ASN A 114 -3.45 5.20 11.39
N ASN A 115 -3.30 4.36 12.41
CA ASN A 115 -3.55 4.75 13.81
C ASN A 115 -2.57 5.80 14.34
N ASP A 116 -1.39 5.90 13.74
CA ASP A 116 -0.36 6.89 14.09
C ASP A 116 -0.61 8.27 13.45
N GLY A 117 -1.75 8.44 12.79
CA GLY A 117 -2.11 9.68 12.10
C GLY A 117 -1.54 9.80 10.69
N SER A 118 -0.64 8.90 10.27
CA SER A 118 -0.17 8.85 8.89
C SER A 118 -1.29 8.34 7.97
N GLY A 119 -1.16 8.60 6.68
CA GLY A 119 -2.08 8.08 5.70
C GLY A 119 -1.36 7.62 4.45
N ARG A 120 -1.92 6.61 3.80
CA ARG A 120 -1.32 5.98 2.62
C ARG A 120 -2.36 5.74 1.54
N LEU A 121 -1.89 5.85 0.30
CA LEU A 121 -2.64 5.44 -0.88
C LEU A 121 -2.61 3.91 -1.03
N PHE A 122 -3.71 3.35 -1.49
CA PHE A 122 -3.82 1.94 -1.85
C PHE A 122 -4.72 1.77 -3.08
N ALA A 123 -4.58 0.68 -3.82
CA ALA A 123 -5.41 0.42 -5.00
C ALA A 123 -6.82 0.00 -4.58
N MET A 124 -7.84 0.62 -5.17
CA MET A 124 -9.25 0.32 -4.90
C MET A 124 -10.11 0.62 -6.12
N LYS A 125 -11.10 -0.24 -6.39
CA LYS A 125 -12.13 0.01 -7.40
C LYS A 125 -13.07 1.11 -6.92
N HIS A 126 -13.37 2.09 -7.79
CA HIS A 126 -14.17 3.26 -7.40
C HIS A 126 -13.59 3.96 -6.17
N GLY A 127 -12.30 4.27 -6.26
CA GLY A 127 -11.59 4.98 -5.21
C GLY A 127 -12.17 6.37 -4.91
N GLY A 128 -11.41 7.11 -4.12
CA GLY A 128 -11.70 8.46 -3.69
C GLY A 128 -10.58 8.98 -2.79
N GLY A 129 -9.39 8.39 -2.95
CA GLY A 129 -8.27 8.54 -2.04
C GLY A 129 -7.51 9.83 -2.24
N LEU A 130 -7.65 10.49 -3.39
CA LEU A 130 -7.07 11.79 -3.67
C LEU A 130 -8.08 12.91 -3.37
N SER A 131 -9.36 12.59 -3.33
CA SER A 131 -10.44 13.51 -2.98
C SER A 131 -10.26 14.14 -1.59
N LYS A 132 -11.03 15.22 -1.33
CA LYS A 132 -11.10 15.90 -0.02
C LYS A 132 -11.56 14.98 1.12
N ALA A 133 -12.42 14.01 0.83
CA ALA A 133 -12.86 13.02 1.83
C ALA A 133 -11.79 11.94 2.10
N GLY A 134 -10.84 11.78 1.17
CA GLY A 134 -9.71 10.87 1.28
C GLY A 134 -8.47 11.56 1.83
N GLY A 135 -7.39 11.57 1.04
CA GLY A 135 -6.11 12.17 1.42
C GLY A 135 -5.97 13.66 1.12
N GLU A 136 -6.91 14.25 0.38
CA GLU A 136 -6.81 15.59 -0.20
C GLU A 136 -5.46 15.79 -0.91
N CYS A 137 -5.20 14.91 -1.86
CA CYS A 137 -3.93 14.83 -2.56
C CYS A 137 -3.93 15.71 -3.82
N SER A 138 -2.81 16.37 -4.06
CA SER A 138 -2.60 17.28 -5.19
C SER A 138 -1.15 17.21 -5.68
N THR A 139 -0.86 17.92 -6.76
CA THR A 139 0.52 18.08 -7.28
C THR A 139 1.20 16.72 -7.52
N CYS A 140 0.44 15.76 -8.03
CA CYS A 140 0.95 14.42 -8.27
C CYS A 140 1.90 14.41 -9.46
N ARG A 141 3.00 13.64 -9.36
CA ARG A 141 4.04 13.52 -10.37
C ARG A 141 4.40 12.06 -10.58
N TYR A 142 4.57 11.70 -11.85
CA TYR A 142 5.14 10.42 -12.22
C TYR A 142 6.66 10.49 -12.06
N LEU A 143 7.25 9.44 -11.49
CA LEU A 143 8.69 9.33 -11.26
C LEU A 143 9.24 8.15 -12.06
N ASN A 144 10.42 8.34 -12.65
CA ASN A 144 11.18 7.26 -13.30
C ASN A 144 11.97 6.42 -12.26
N SER A 145 11.38 6.19 -11.10
CA SER A 145 11.96 5.46 -9.96
C SER A 145 10.94 4.45 -9.40
N ASN A 146 11.34 3.68 -8.39
CA ASN A 146 10.42 2.94 -7.54
C ASN A 146 10.52 3.49 -6.12
N PRO A 147 9.47 4.07 -5.54
CA PRO A 147 8.10 4.27 -6.07
C PRO A 147 8.04 5.18 -7.31
N ASN A 148 7.00 5.00 -8.13
CA ASN A 148 6.85 5.67 -9.44
C ASN A 148 5.82 6.81 -9.44
N MET A 149 5.30 7.16 -8.27
CA MET A 149 4.41 8.29 -8.07
C MET A 149 4.72 8.99 -6.75
N LEU A 150 4.68 10.32 -6.78
CA LEU A 150 4.70 11.21 -5.63
C LEU A 150 3.49 12.14 -5.71
N CYS A 151 2.76 12.30 -4.61
CA CYS A 151 1.70 13.29 -4.44
C CYS A 151 1.94 14.08 -3.16
N TYR A 152 1.32 15.26 -3.04
CA TYR A 152 1.27 16.02 -1.80
C TYR A 152 -0.14 15.94 -1.22
N CYS A 153 -0.28 15.35 -0.04
CA CYS A 153 -1.57 15.06 0.59
C CYS A 153 -1.71 15.78 1.93
N ALA A 154 -2.91 16.24 2.27
CA ALA A 154 -3.16 17.00 3.51
C ALA A 154 -3.30 16.11 4.74
N ASN A 155 -3.87 14.91 4.58
CA ASN A 155 -4.22 14.01 5.69
C ASN A 155 -3.06 13.11 6.15
N VAL A 156 -1.85 13.64 6.16
CA VAL A 156 -0.62 13.03 6.67
C VAL A 156 -0.31 13.53 8.09
N ARG A 157 0.74 13.00 8.73
CA ARG A 157 1.11 13.45 10.08
C ARG A 157 1.60 14.90 10.06
N ASP A 158 1.49 15.58 11.19
CA ASP A 158 1.89 16.98 11.29
C ASP A 158 3.39 17.20 11.06
N ASP A 159 4.23 16.24 11.48
CA ASP A 159 5.68 16.25 11.28
C ASP A 159 6.11 15.90 9.84
N GLU A 160 5.19 15.42 9.00
CA GLU A 160 5.43 15.11 7.58
C GLU A 160 5.03 16.27 6.65
N LYS A 161 4.35 17.30 7.18
CA LYS A 161 3.88 18.45 6.41
C LYS A 161 5.06 19.36 6.06
N THR A 162 5.20 19.66 4.77
CA THR A 162 6.36 20.40 4.23
C THR A 162 5.98 21.57 3.35
N TYR A 163 4.73 21.63 2.88
CA TYR A 163 4.28 22.64 1.92
C TYR A 163 2.79 22.97 2.10
N VAL A 164 2.43 24.24 1.94
CA VAL A 164 1.03 24.71 1.92
C VAL A 164 0.52 24.73 0.49
N ASN A 165 -0.57 24.02 0.21
CA ASN A 165 -1.24 24.09 -1.08
C ASN A 165 -2.01 25.42 -1.18
N PRO A 166 -1.65 26.34 -2.11
CA PRO A 166 -2.31 27.64 -2.23
C PRO A 166 -3.75 27.53 -2.74
N ALA A 167 -4.11 26.44 -3.45
CA ALA A 167 -5.46 26.26 -3.97
C ALA A 167 -6.48 25.87 -2.88
N THR A 168 -6.03 25.16 -1.84
CA THR A 168 -6.89 24.69 -0.75
C THR A 168 -6.59 25.32 0.61
N ALA A 169 -5.48 26.06 0.73
CA ALA A 169 -4.93 26.57 1.99
C ALA A 169 -4.60 25.48 3.02
N SER A 170 -4.39 24.24 2.56
CA SER A 170 -4.09 23.09 3.41
C SER A 170 -2.59 22.83 3.48
N TRP A 171 -2.07 22.53 4.68
CA TRP A 171 -0.72 21.97 4.82
C TRP A 171 -0.69 20.53 4.33
N THR A 172 0.34 20.19 3.55
CA THR A 172 0.48 18.89 2.88
C THR A 172 1.87 18.32 3.06
N GLY A 173 1.99 17.00 3.00
CA GLY A 173 3.25 16.27 2.99
C GLY A 173 3.34 15.26 1.84
N PRO A 174 4.56 14.80 1.53
CA PRO A 174 4.80 13.89 0.41
C PRO A 174 4.28 12.48 0.70
N VAL A 175 3.52 11.92 -0.23
CA VAL A 175 3.05 10.54 -0.21
C VAL A 175 3.50 9.86 -1.49
N PHE A 176 4.24 8.76 -1.31
CA PHE A 176 4.74 7.96 -2.42
C PHE A 176 3.85 6.74 -2.67
N TYR A 177 3.68 6.38 -3.93
CA TYR A 177 2.91 5.20 -4.33
C TYR A 177 3.52 4.52 -5.55
N ASN A 178 3.27 3.22 -5.70
CA ASN A 178 3.67 2.47 -6.89
C ASN A 178 2.42 2.05 -7.68
N LEU A 179 2.16 2.77 -8.77
CA LEU A 179 1.01 2.57 -9.66
C LEU A 179 0.95 1.19 -10.33
N CYS A 180 2.01 0.38 -10.26
CA CYS A 180 2.07 -0.92 -10.92
C CYS A 180 1.96 -2.11 -9.95
N LYS A 181 1.75 -1.86 -8.65
CA LYS A 181 1.34 -2.91 -7.70
C LYS A 181 -0.19 -3.09 -7.73
N TRP A 182 -0.74 -3.44 -8.89
CA TRP A 182 -2.10 -3.96 -8.97
C TRP A 182 -1.99 -5.47 -8.79
N SER A 183 -2.04 -5.92 -7.53
CA SER A 183 -2.33 -7.33 -7.27
C SER A 183 -3.83 -7.52 -7.44
N VAL A 184 -4.22 -8.18 -8.54
CA VAL A 184 -5.50 -8.90 -8.60
C VAL A 184 -5.44 -10.08 -7.66
#